data_AF-A0AAD1B883-F1
#
_entry.id   AF-A0AAD1B883-F1
#
_cell.length_a   1.000
_cell.length_b   1.000
_cell.length_c   1.000
_cell.angle_alpha   90.00
_cell.angle_beta   90.00
_cell.angle_gamma   90.00
#
_symmetry.space_group_name_H-M   'P 1'
#
loop_
_entity.id
_entity.type
_entity.pdbx_description
1 polymer ?
#
loop_
_entity_poly.entity_id
_entity_poly.type
_entity_poly.pdbx_seq_one_letter_code
_entity_poly.pdbx_strand_id
1 'polypeptide(L)'
;MLRSLHSIPGLLAALLVMLLAISGATLALNPALERLQAPPAAAEVSVAQLAGRVAGQLRGIEQIRRTPSGTLIVYHREHGQTLASRVDPRTGAVLAPYTPSAFARWVKELHRSLLLDTPGHVVAALGALAMLLLAASGALLLARRAGGWSKLLRPLRGSFSQRWHAEVGRLTLLGLLLSALSGLYLSAGTLGLIADDTQNQPALPAAISAGPALPVASLSALQAVDLKDLRELVYPDPDSPGDLFSLHTRSGQGYVDPASGALLAFQPEGAMQQVSGFIYQLHTGEGLWWLGLLLGVSALGVPLMSLTGLWLWWRRRRDAVAIDDSCPADAADCVILVGSESNGTWGFARTLQQALVAAGRRVHSAPMNQLHNDYPKARQLLILTATHGDGDAPASAQGFLARLQQRPLAPDLAYAVLGFGDRQFPRFCGFAEQVQNALDAGTAQCLLPLETIDRQSPQAFQRWGQALGRALGLPLDLQHQAHALPCHQWQLVESVAYGDQVRRRGSCASRPPTAADSRCPSSRPATWWASCPPARPSPASIPWPAAAPTGCWRSACASTRGACARAFSMSCTQARESKVSSSPIRSFVRSRARSR
;
A
#
# COMPACT_ATOMS: atom_id res chain seq x y z
N MET A 1 -12.71 -3.51 -15.11
CA MET A 1 -13.50 -2.44 -14.45
C MET A 1 -13.04 -2.16 -13.00
N LEU A 2 -12.92 -3.14 -12.11
CA LEU A 2 -12.54 -2.85 -10.71
C LEU A 2 -11.17 -2.19 -10.50
N ARG A 3 -10.16 -2.55 -11.29
CA ARG A 3 -8.83 -1.91 -11.21
C ARG A 3 -8.86 -0.43 -11.62
N SER A 4 -9.69 -0.05 -12.60
CA SER A 4 -9.87 1.35 -13.00
C SER A 4 -10.69 2.13 -11.97
N LEU A 5 -11.72 1.51 -11.40
CA LEU A 5 -12.50 2.08 -10.29
C LEU A 5 -11.68 2.32 -9.02
N HIS A 6 -10.57 1.61 -8.82
CA HIS A 6 -9.64 1.88 -7.72
C HIS A 6 -8.56 2.90 -8.11
N SER A 7 -7.90 2.70 -9.26
CA SER A 7 -6.73 3.53 -9.62
C SER A 7 -7.06 4.95 -10.08
N ILE A 8 -8.20 5.20 -10.73
CA ILE A 8 -8.56 6.56 -11.18
C ILE A 8 -8.91 7.45 -9.98
N PRO A 9 -9.86 7.07 -9.09
CA PRO A 9 -10.14 7.86 -7.90
C PRO A 9 -8.91 7.98 -6.99
N GLY A 10 -8.09 6.92 -6.92
CA GLY A 10 -6.87 6.92 -6.12
C GLY A 10 -5.87 7.99 -6.57
N LEU A 11 -5.73 8.22 -7.88
CA LEU A 11 -4.85 9.26 -8.41
C LEU A 11 -5.41 10.66 -8.20
N LEU A 12 -6.72 10.84 -8.41
CA LEU A 12 -7.39 12.12 -8.22
C LEU A 12 -7.37 12.57 -6.75
N ALA A 13 -7.58 11.63 -5.83
CA ALA A 13 -7.65 11.91 -4.39
C ALA A 13 -6.28 11.81 -3.68
N ALA A 14 -5.22 11.35 -4.35
CA ALA A 14 -3.94 11.00 -3.73
C ALA A 14 -3.38 12.08 -2.81
N LEU A 15 -3.35 13.33 -3.28
CA LEU A 15 -2.78 14.46 -2.54
C LEU A 15 -3.61 14.78 -1.30
N LEU A 16 -4.93 14.94 -1.48
CA LEU A 16 -5.87 15.26 -0.41
C LEU A 16 -5.84 14.18 0.68
N VAL A 17 -5.97 12.92 0.28
CA VAL A 17 -6.02 11.79 1.19
C VAL A 17 -4.68 11.60 1.91
N MET A 18 -3.56 11.90 1.26
CA MET A 18 -2.23 11.90 1.90
C MET A 18 -2.11 13.00 2.95
N LEU A 19 -2.59 14.22 2.66
CA LEU A 19 -2.58 15.33 3.62
C LEU A 19 -3.45 15.03 4.85
N LEU A 20 -4.65 14.51 4.64
CA LEU A 20 -5.56 14.10 5.73
C LEU A 20 -4.98 12.95 6.55
N ALA A 21 -4.32 11.97 5.91
CA ALA A 21 -3.71 10.86 6.62
C ALA A 21 -2.47 11.27 7.43
N ILE A 22 -1.62 12.16 6.91
CA ILE A 22 -0.46 12.67 7.64
C ILE A 22 -0.91 13.50 8.85
N SER A 23 -1.85 14.44 8.64
CA SER A 23 -2.41 15.23 9.74
C SER A 23 -3.11 14.36 10.79
N GLY A 24 -3.90 13.37 10.37
CA GLY A 24 -4.54 12.41 11.27
C GLY A 24 -3.52 11.57 12.06
N ALA A 25 -2.45 11.09 11.40
CA ALA A 25 -1.37 10.37 12.07
C ALA A 25 -0.64 11.22 13.11
N THR A 26 -0.47 12.53 12.85
CA THR A 26 0.11 13.44 13.84
C THR A 26 -0.82 13.68 15.04
N LEU A 27 -2.14 13.83 14.82
CA LEU A 27 -3.12 14.00 15.91
C LEU A 27 -3.28 12.75 16.77
N ALA A 28 -3.13 11.57 16.17
CA ALA A 28 -3.18 10.28 16.85
C ALA A 28 -2.11 10.11 17.95
N LEU A 29 -1.07 10.95 17.97
CA LEU A 29 -0.06 10.98 19.03
C LEU A 29 -0.56 11.66 20.30
N ASN A 30 -1.53 12.59 20.20
CA ASN A 30 -1.98 13.40 21.33
C ASN A 30 -2.50 12.56 22.51
N PRO A 31 -3.39 11.56 22.32
CA PRO A 31 -3.86 10.75 23.45
C PRO A 31 -2.74 9.98 24.15
N ALA A 32 -1.73 9.53 23.40
CA ALA A 32 -0.57 8.85 23.97
C ALA A 32 0.33 9.81 24.76
N LEU A 33 0.57 11.01 24.24
CA LEU A 33 1.32 12.06 24.94
C LEU A 33 0.60 12.52 26.21
N GLU A 34 -0.72 12.71 26.15
CA GLU A 34 -1.52 13.02 27.32
C GLU A 34 -1.45 11.90 28.36
N ARG A 35 -1.54 10.64 27.93
CA ARG A 35 -1.46 9.49 28.85
C ARG A 35 -0.10 9.39 29.55
N LEU A 36 0.99 9.78 28.89
CA LEU A 36 2.34 9.83 29.48
C LEU A 36 2.46 10.94 30.52
N GLN A 37 1.74 12.05 30.32
CA GLN A 37 1.74 13.19 31.24
C GLN A 37 0.68 13.07 32.34
N ALA A 38 -0.33 12.22 32.14
CA ALA A 38 -1.41 12.01 33.09
C ALA A 38 -0.88 11.21 34.31
N PRO A 39 -1.11 11.72 35.53
CA PRO A 39 -0.76 10.98 36.75
C PRO A 39 -1.51 9.63 36.78
N PRO A 40 -0.93 8.61 37.43
CA PRO A 40 -1.55 7.29 37.54
C PRO A 40 -2.95 7.42 38.15
N ALA A 41 -3.90 6.60 37.66
CA ALA A 41 -5.30 6.63 38.08
C ALA A 41 -5.38 6.79 39.61
N ALA A 42 -6.02 7.88 40.05
CA ALA A 42 -6.30 8.06 41.46
C ALA A 42 -7.22 6.92 41.89
N ALA A 43 -6.87 6.26 42.99
CA ALA A 43 -7.80 5.38 43.71
C ALA A 43 -9.10 6.16 44.00
N GLU A 44 -10.23 5.48 44.21
CA GLU A 44 -11.60 5.96 44.45
C GLU A 44 -11.71 7.34 45.12
N VAL A 45 -11.45 8.41 44.37
CA VAL A 45 -11.56 9.80 44.81
C VAL A 45 -12.87 10.31 44.24
N SER A 46 -13.74 10.82 45.09
CA SER A 46 -14.97 11.47 44.62
C SER A 46 -14.67 12.85 44.05
N VAL A 47 -15.58 13.35 43.21
CA VAL A 47 -15.50 14.71 42.67
C VAL A 47 -15.45 15.74 43.80
N ALA A 48 -16.23 15.55 44.86
CA ALA A 48 -16.21 16.42 46.04
C ALA A 48 -14.83 16.45 46.73
N GLN A 49 -14.19 15.29 46.92
CA GLN A 49 -12.87 15.22 47.55
C GLN A 49 -11.81 15.93 46.71
N LEU A 50 -11.82 15.73 45.38
CA LEU A 50 -10.93 16.46 44.49
C LEU A 50 -11.19 17.97 44.58
N ALA A 51 -12.44 18.39 44.39
CA ALA A 51 -12.84 19.79 44.41
C ALA A 51 -12.44 20.48 45.72
N GLY A 52 -12.58 19.78 46.86
CA GLY A 52 -12.11 20.25 48.16
C GLY A 52 -10.60 20.44 48.24
N ARG A 53 -9.82 19.47 47.74
CA ARG A 53 -8.34 19.58 47.69
C ARG A 53 -7.89 20.74 46.81
N VAL A 54 -8.53 20.92 45.65
CA VAL A 54 -8.22 22.01 44.71
C VAL A 54 -8.60 23.37 45.32
N ALA A 55 -9.77 23.47 45.95
CA ALA A 55 -10.21 24.70 46.64
C ALA A 55 -9.29 25.10 47.82
N GLY A 56 -8.58 24.14 48.40
CA GLY A 56 -7.55 24.41 49.42
C GLY A 56 -6.25 25.01 48.86
N GLN A 57 -5.99 24.89 47.56
CA GLN A 57 -4.76 25.35 46.92
C GLN A 57 -4.95 26.52 45.96
N LEU A 58 -6.06 26.53 45.23
CA LEU A 58 -6.41 27.53 44.23
C LEU A 58 -7.64 28.32 44.70
N ARG A 59 -7.61 29.63 44.48
CA ARG A 59 -8.74 30.53 44.70
C ARG A 59 -9.39 30.89 43.37
N GLY A 60 -10.65 31.31 43.41
CA GLY A 60 -11.39 31.76 42.22
C GLY A 60 -11.56 30.66 41.17
N ILE A 61 -11.81 29.42 41.59
CA ILE A 61 -12.04 28.30 40.66
C ILE A 61 -13.34 28.56 39.90
N GLU A 62 -13.27 28.54 38.58
CA GLU A 62 -14.43 28.69 37.69
C GLU A 62 -14.89 27.32 37.18
N GLN A 63 -13.94 26.43 36.88
CA GLN A 63 -14.25 25.15 36.23
C GLN A 63 -13.17 24.10 36.47
N ILE A 64 -13.58 22.86 36.72
CA ILE A 64 -12.71 21.68 36.75
C ILE A 64 -13.11 20.76 35.59
N ARG A 65 -12.18 20.51 34.67
CA ARG A 65 -12.39 19.64 33.50
C ARG A 65 -11.46 18.44 33.55
N ARG A 66 -11.98 17.27 33.22
CA ARG A 66 -11.20 16.04 33.08
C ARG A 66 -11.18 15.60 31.62
N THR A 67 -9.99 15.45 31.04
CA THR A 67 -9.85 14.91 29.68
C THR A 67 -10.14 13.40 29.66
N PRO A 68 -10.53 12.81 28.52
CA PRO A 68 -10.71 11.35 28.41
C PRO A 68 -9.45 10.55 28.76
N SER A 69 -8.27 11.14 28.57
CA SER A 69 -6.97 10.57 28.95
C SER A 69 -6.67 10.65 30.45
N GLY A 70 -7.53 11.32 31.23
CA GLY A 70 -7.44 11.42 32.69
C GLY A 70 -6.67 12.64 33.22
N THR A 71 -6.30 13.59 32.36
CA THR A 71 -5.67 14.85 32.81
C THR A 71 -6.73 15.76 33.40
N LEU A 72 -6.45 16.36 34.56
CA LEU A 72 -7.30 17.37 35.17
C LEU A 72 -6.79 18.77 34.85
N ILE A 73 -7.69 19.61 34.38
CA ILE A 73 -7.47 21.00 34.01
C ILE A 73 -8.41 21.84 34.88
N VAL A 74 -7.86 22.77 35.63
CA VAL A 74 -8.61 23.70 36.48
C VAL A 74 -8.47 25.10 35.93
N TYR A 75 -9.60 25.70 35.57
CA TYR A 75 -9.70 27.11 35.22
C TYR A 75 -9.99 27.90 36.49
N HIS A 76 -9.17 28.91 36.74
CA HIS A 76 -9.29 29.73 37.93
C HIS A 76 -8.88 31.17 37.62
N ARG A 77 -9.40 32.11 38.40
CA ARG A 77 -9.13 33.54 38.25
C ARG A 77 -8.10 33.99 39.28
N GLU A 78 -6.98 34.52 38.79
CA GLU A 78 -5.94 35.12 39.61
C GLU A 78 -5.66 36.53 39.11
N HIS A 79 -5.71 37.54 40.00
CA HIS A 79 -5.51 38.96 39.65
C HIS A 79 -6.38 39.46 38.47
N GLY A 80 -7.60 38.95 38.34
CA GLY A 80 -8.52 39.31 37.25
C GLY A 80 -8.23 38.64 35.90
N GLN A 81 -7.24 37.74 35.81
CA GLN A 81 -6.96 36.93 34.63
C GLN A 81 -7.41 35.49 34.83
N THR A 82 -8.09 34.92 33.84
CA THR A 82 -8.44 33.50 33.82
C THR A 82 -7.23 32.68 33.38
N LEU A 83 -6.75 31.81 34.27
CA LEU A 83 -5.63 30.91 34.06
C LEU A 83 -6.12 29.45 34.06
N ALA A 84 -5.46 28.61 33.27
CA ALA A 84 -5.71 27.17 33.28
C ALA A 84 -4.47 26.45 33.83
N SER A 85 -4.68 25.52 34.77
CA SER A 85 -3.60 24.76 35.41
C SER A 85 -3.91 23.28 35.43
N ARG A 86 -2.89 22.45 35.23
CA ARG A 86 -2.96 21.01 35.42
C ARG A 86 -2.76 20.68 36.88
N VAL A 87 -3.58 19.78 37.40
CA VAL A 87 -3.63 19.47 38.83
C VAL A 87 -3.53 17.96 39.06
N ASP A 88 -2.83 17.57 40.13
CA ASP A 88 -2.76 16.18 40.58
C ASP A 88 -4.08 15.76 41.24
N PRO A 89 -4.75 14.70 40.75
CA PRO A 89 -6.03 14.23 41.29
C PRO A 89 -5.97 13.78 42.76
N ARG A 90 -4.80 13.35 43.24
CA ARG A 90 -4.64 12.81 44.60
C ARG A 90 -4.40 13.89 45.63
N THR A 91 -3.60 14.89 45.28
CA THR A 91 -3.15 15.93 46.23
C THR A 91 -3.86 17.27 46.02
N GLY A 92 -4.44 17.51 44.85
CA GLY A 92 -4.90 18.85 44.45
C GLY A 92 -3.74 19.78 44.07
N ALA A 93 -2.50 19.27 44.00
CA ALA A 93 -1.30 20.05 43.68
C ALA A 93 -1.29 20.57 42.25
N VAL A 94 -1.02 21.86 42.08
CA VAL A 94 -0.73 22.45 40.76
C VAL A 94 0.56 21.85 40.22
N LEU A 95 0.46 21.11 39.12
CA LEU A 95 1.59 20.47 38.46
C LEU A 95 2.27 21.41 37.47
N ALA A 96 1.50 22.06 36.61
CA ALA A 96 2.00 23.00 35.60
C ALA A 96 0.85 23.82 34.99
N PRO A 97 1.11 25.02 34.44
CA PRO A 97 0.15 25.72 33.60
C PRO A 97 -0.33 24.84 32.44
N TYR A 98 -1.61 24.96 32.09
CA TYR A 98 -2.20 24.30 30.94
C TYR A 98 -2.31 25.29 29.78
N THR A 99 -1.48 25.10 28.75
CA THR A 99 -1.55 25.86 27.50
C THR A 99 -1.80 24.89 26.33
N PRO A 100 -2.93 24.99 25.63
CA PRO A 100 -3.18 24.14 24.46
C PRO A 100 -2.12 24.39 23.39
N SER A 101 -1.55 23.32 22.84
CA SER A 101 -0.50 23.42 21.81
C SER A 101 -1.04 24.12 20.55
N ALA A 102 -0.42 25.23 20.17
CA ALA A 102 -0.75 25.95 18.94
C ALA A 102 -0.55 25.07 17.71
N PHE A 103 0.49 24.24 17.69
CA PHE A 103 0.73 23.27 16.63
C PHE A 103 -0.38 22.22 16.56
N ALA A 104 -0.78 21.63 17.69
CA ALA A 104 -1.86 20.64 17.70
C ALA A 104 -3.20 21.24 17.23
N ARG A 105 -3.48 22.49 17.61
CA ARG A 105 -4.67 23.23 17.14
C ARG A 105 -4.61 23.47 15.63
N TRP A 106 -3.46 23.92 15.13
CA TRP A 106 -3.24 24.13 13.70
C TRP A 106 -3.40 22.84 12.89
N VAL A 107 -2.80 21.72 13.34
CA VAL A 107 -2.96 20.41 12.70
C VAL A 107 -4.41 19.94 12.74
N LYS A 108 -5.12 20.16 13.86
CA LYS A 108 -6.54 19.81 13.99
C LYS A 108 -7.39 20.55 12.97
N GLU A 109 -7.14 21.84 12.78
CA GLU A 109 -7.86 22.65 11.79
C GLU A 109 -7.48 22.26 10.36
N LEU A 110 -6.20 21.97 10.09
CA LEU A 110 -5.77 21.40 8.81
C LEU A 110 -6.48 20.07 8.51
N HIS A 111 -6.63 19.17 9.49
CA HIS A 111 -7.28 17.88 9.30
C HIS A 111 -8.80 18.01 9.10
N ARG A 112 -9.44 18.90 9.86
CA ARG A 112 -10.89 19.03 9.92
C ARG A 112 -11.46 19.91 8.80
N SER A 113 -10.74 20.94 8.39
CA SER A 113 -11.20 21.95 7.44
C SER A 113 -10.14 22.39 6.42
N LEU A 114 -8.94 21.81 6.42
CA LEU A 114 -7.84 22.27 5.56
C LEU A 114 -7.48 23.76 5.76
N LEU A 115 -7.80 24.33 6.94
CA LEU A 115 -7.67 25.77 7.23
C LEU A 115 -8.59 26.67 6.38
N LEU A 116 -9.70 26.11 5.88
CA LEU A 116 -10.68 26.80 5.04
C LEU A 116 -12.07 26.91 5.70
N ASP A 117 -12.19 26.64 7.00
CA ASP A 117 -13.46 26.66 7.74
C ASP A 117 -14.55 25.79 7.07
N THR A 118 -15.74 26.35 6.82
CA THR A 118 -16.92 25.64 6.28
C THR A 118 -16.68 24.89 4.96
N PRO A 119 -16.16 25.50 3.87
CA PRO A 119 -15.86 24.76 2.65
C PRO A 119 -14.80 23.66 2.89
N GLY A 120 -13.90 23.92 3.83
CA GLY A 120 -12.94 22.95 4.33
C GLY A 120 -13.54 21.66 4.83
N HIS A 121 -14.59 21.75 5.65
CA HIS A 121 -15.30 20.59 6.20
C HIS A 121 -15.88 19.70 5.10
N VAL A 122 -16.39 20.30 4.01
CA VAL A 122 -16.90 19.56 2.86
C VAL A 122 -15.77 18.81 2.14
N VAL A 123 -14.62 19.45 1.93
CA VAL A 123 -13.48 18.80 1.27
C VAL A 123 -12.91 17.67 2.13
N ALA A 124 -12.83 17.85 3.45
CA ALA A 124 -12.44 16.78 4.38
C ALA A 124 -13.42 15.60 4.33
N ALA A 125 -14.73 15.86 4.29
CA ALA A 125 -15.77 14.84 4.14
C ALA A 125 -15.63 14.05 2.82
N LEU A 126 -15.38 14.75 1.70
CA LEU A 126 -15.11 14.11 0.41
C LEU A 126 -13.83 13.27 0.44
N GLY A 127 -12.80 13.73 1.16
CA GLY A 127 -11.57 12.96 1.40
C GLY A 127 -11.83 11.67 2.18
N ALA A 128 -12.64 11.73 3.24
CA ALA A 128 -13.05 10.55 4.00
C ALA A 128 -13.87 9.56 3.16
N LEU A 129 -14.81 10.07 2.34
CA LEU A 129 -15.57 9.24 1.40
C LEU A 129 -14.67 8.58 0.34
N ALA A 130 -13.73 9.34 -0.23
CA ALA A 130 -12.76 8.80 -1.18
C ALA A 130 -11.91 7.70 -0.54
N MET A 131 -11.44 7.90 0.69
CA MET A 131 -10.71 6.87 1.45
C MET A 131 -11.56 5.61 1.65
N LEU A 132 -12.83 5.75 2.02
CA LEU A 132 -13.74 4.62 2.22
C LEU A 132 -13.90 3.80 0.93
N LEU A 133 -14.13 4.48 -0.20
CA LEU A 133 -14.26 3.83 -1.52
C LEU A 133 -12.96 3.17 -1.96
N LEU A 134 -11.81 3.79 -1.70
CA LEU A 134 -10.50 3.22 -2.01
C LEU A 134 -10.18 1.99 -1.15
N ALA A 135 -10.50 2.04 0.15
CA ALA A 135 -10.34 0.91 1.06
C ALA A 135 -11.24 -0.26 0.67
N ALA A 136 -12.52 0.00 0.38
CA ALA A 136 -13.47 -1.04 -0.05
C ALA A 136 -13.09 -1.67 -1.40
N SER A 137 -12.76 -0.84 -2.41
CA SER A 137 -12.31 -1.33 -3.71
C SER A 137 -10.97 -2.06 -3.64
N GLY A 138 -10.05 -1.59 -2.79
CA GLY A 138 -8.76 -2.23 -2.50
C GLY A 138 -8.93 -3.60 -1.83
N ALA A 139 -9.83 -3.72 -0.85
CA ALA A 139 -10.17 -4.99 -0.20
C ALA A 139 -10.71 -6.00 -1.21
N LEU A 140 -11.62 -5.60 -2.08
CA LEU A 140 -12.17 -6.46 -3.12
C LEU A 140 -11.10 -6.92 -4.13
N LEU A 141 -10.18 -6.03 -4.52
CA LEU A 141 -9.05 -6.38 -5.40
C LEU A 141 -8.08 -7.34 -4.69
N LEU A 142 -7.82 -7.13 -3.40
CA LEU A 142 -6.96 -7.99 -2.60
C LEU A 142 -7.58 -9.39 -2.43
N ALA A 143 -8.87 -9.49 -2.14
CA ALA A 143 -9.59 -10.75 -2.04
C ALA A 143 -9.56 -11.54 -3.36
N ARG A 144 -9.77 -10.86 -4.49
CA ARG A 144 -9.64 -11.47 -5.83
C ARG A 144 -8.23 -11.95 -6.10
N ARG A 145 -7.21 -11.15 -5.74
CA ARG A 145 -5.81 -11.51 -5.91
C ARG A 145 -5.37 -12.69 -5.04
N ALA A 146 -5.94 -12.83 -3.85
CA ALA A 146 -5.67 -13.93 -2.93
C ALA A 146 -6.42 -15.23 -3.28
N GLY A 147 -7.38 -15.17 -4.21
CA GLY A 147 -8.23 -16.30 -4.58
C GLY A 147 -9.37 -16.56 -3.59
N GLY A 148 -9.86 -15.50 -2.92
CA GLY A 148 -10.98 -15.51 -1.98
C GLY A 148 -10.68 -14.82 -0.64
N TRP A 149 -11.73 -14.42 0.09
CA TRP A 149 -11.63 -13.77 1.40
C TRP A 149 -10.93 -14.64 2.45
N SER A 150 -11.12 -15.97 2.40
CA SER A 150 -10.47 -16.92 3.31
C SER A 150 -8.96 -17.07 3.08
N LYS A 151 -8.43 -16.57 1.96
CA LYS A 151 -7.02 -16.70 1.57
C LYS A 151 -6.22 -15.41 1.71
N LEU A 152 -6.81 -14.36 2.30
CA LEU A 152 -6.21 -13.01 2.40
C LEU A 152 -4.83 -12.98 3.07
N LEU A 153 -4.54 -13.92 3.97
CA LEU A 153 -3.26 -14.01 4.68
C LEU A 153 -2.15 -14.72 3.87
N ARG A 154 -2.44 -15.28 2.70
CA ARG A 154 -1.43 -15.94 1.87
C ARG A 154 -0.37 -14.94 1.37
N PRO A 155 0.89 -15.38 1.16
CA PRO A 155 1.94 -14.52 0.62
C PRO A 155 1.55 -14.00 -0.77
N LEU A 156 1.63 -12.68 -0.96
CA LEU A 156 1.27 -12.05 -2.23
C LEU A 156 2.46 -12.14 -3.21
N ARG A 157 2.21 -12.67 -4.41
CA ARG A 157 3.19 -12.77 -5.51
C ARG A 157 3.07 -11.57 -6.45
N GLY A 158 4.17 -11.15 -7.06
CA GLY A 158 4.20 -10.06 -8.05
C GLY A 158 5.49 -9.24 -7.99
N SER A 159 5.55 -8.15 -8.77
CA SER A 159 6.67 -7.20 -8.70
C SER A 159 6.76 -6.53 -7.33
N PHE A 160 7.94 -6.00 -6.98
CA PHE A 160 8.18 -5.36 -5.69
C PHE A 160 7.10 -4.31 -5.34
N SER A 161 6.83 -3.35 -6.23
CA SER A 161 5.83 -2.31 -6.01
C SER A 161 4.40 -2.86 -5.87
N GLN A 162 4.02 -3.88 -6.65
CA GLN A 162 2.70 -4.52 -6.56
C GLN A 162 2.53 -5.30 -5.26
N ARG A 163 3.61 -5.87 -4.73
CA ARG A 163 3.60 -6.59 -3.44
C ARG A 163 3.45 -5.58 -2.31
N TRP A 164 4.30 -4.57 -2.24
CA TRP A 164 4.23 -3.54 -1.20
C TRP A 164 2.88 -2.82 -1.16
N HIS A 165 2.32 -2.45 -2.32
CA HIS A 165 0.99 -1.84 -2.38
C HIS A 165 -0.10 -2.73 -1.80
N ALA A 166 -0.05 -4.04 -2.06
CA ALA A 166 -1.08 -4.95 -1.58
C ALA A 166 -0.83 -5.42 -0.13
N GLU A 167 0.42 -5.54 0.29
CA GLU A 167 0.82 -5.93 1.65
C GLU A 167 0.51 -4.83 2.66
N VAL A 168 0.93 -3.60 2.39
CA VAL A 168 0.59 -2.47 3.26
C VAL A 168 -0.90 -2.21 3.25
N GLY A 169 -1.55 -2.24 2.08
CA GLY A 169 -2.99 -2.13 1.98
C GLY A 169 -3.73 -3.18 2.81
N ARG A 170 -3.21 -4.42 2.89
CA ARG A 170 -3.75 -5.47 3.77
C ARG A 170 -3.60 -5.13 5.24
N LEU A 171 -2.43 -4.65 5.65
CA LEU A 171 -2.12 -4.32 7.05
C LEU A 171 -2.94 -3.12 7.55
N THR A 172 -3.14 -2.12 6.70
CA THR A 172 -3.81 -0.88 7.10
C THR A 172 -5.32 -0.88 6.86
N LEU A 173 -5.86 -1.89 6.16
CA LEU A 173 -7.25 -1.93 5.71
C LEU A 173 -8.25 -1.67 6.85
N LEU A 174 -8.13 -2.38 7.96
CA LEU A 174 -9.08 -2.27 9.07
C LEU A 174 -9.04 -0.88 9.72
N GLY A 175 -7.83 -0.35 9.95
CA GLY A 175 -7.64 0.98 10.51
C GLY A 175 -8.19 2.07 9.58
N LEU A 176 -7.93 1.97 8.27
CA LEU A 176 -8.42 2.94 7.29
C LEU A 176 -9.94 2.89 7.12
N LEU A 177 -10.57 1.71 7.17
CA LEU A 177 -12.02 1.59 7.15
C LEU A 177 -12.64 2.22 8.41
N LEU A 178 -12.09 1.92 9.58
CA LEU A 178 -12.55 2.48 10.86
C LEU A 178 -12.41 4.01 10.87
N SER A 179 -11.25 4.54 10.47
CA SER A 179 -10.99 5.99 10.40
C SER A 179 -11.88 6.68 9.37
N ALA A 180 -12.09 6.08 8.18
CA ALA A 180 -12.92 6.68 7.14
C ALA A 180 -14.41 6.70 7.51
N LEU A 181 -14.93 5.61 8.08
CA LEU A 181 -16.33 5.55 8.54
C LEU A 181 -16.59 6.51 9.69
N SER A 182 -15.73 6.52 10.70
CA SER A 182 -15.86 7.42 11.84
C SER A 182 -15.66 8.88 11.44
N GLY A 183 -14.69 9.19 10.57
CA GLY A 183 -14.47 10.54 10.06
C GLY A 183 -15.63 11.06 9.20
N LEU A 184 -16.25 10.18 8.40
CA LEU A 184 -17.44 10.52 7.62
C LEU A 184 -18.64 10.81 8.53
N TYR A 185 -18.82 10.03 9.60
CA TYR A 185 -19.85 10.29 10.60
C TYR A 185 -19.66 11.64 11.30
N LEU A 186 -18.44 11.94 11.78
CA LEU A 186 -18.14 13.22 12.43
C LEU A 186 -18.29 14.41 11.46
N SER A 187 -17.94 14.22 10.19
CA SER A 187 -18.15 15.23 9.15
C SER A 187 -19.64 15.46 8.89
N ALA A 188 -20.46 14.41 8.91
CA ALA A 188 -21.91 14.51 8.74
C ALA A 188 -22.56 15.30 9.90
N GLY A 189 -22.12 15.09 11.15
CA GLY A 189 -22.55 15.93 12.29
C GLY A 189 -22.12 17.39 12.12
N THR A 190 -20.86 17.64 11.73
CA THR A 190 -20.33 19.00 11.50
C THR A 190 -21.10 19.75 10.39
N LEU A 191 -21.57 19.04 9.36
CA LEU A 191 -22.36 19.60 8.26
C LEU A 191 -23.86 19.67 8.55
N GLY A 192 -24.31 19.28 9.75
CA GLY A 192 -25.73 19.28 10.13
C GLY A 192 -26.58 18.23 9.41
N LEU A 193 -25.96 17.19 8.85
CA LEU A 193 -26.66 16.08 8.17
C LEU A 193 -27.22 15.04 9.15
N ILE A 194 -26.69 15.01 10.38
CA ILE A 194 -27.14 14.15 11.47
C ILE A 194 -27.55 15.07 12.63
N ALA A 195 -28.70 14.80 13.24
CA ALA A 195 -29.13 15.52 14.43
C ALA A 195 -28.25 15.14 15.62
N ASP A 196 -27.48 16.08 16.14
CA ASP A 196 -26.82 15.96 17.42
C ASP A 196 -27.79 16.43 18.51
N ASP A 197 -28.17 15.53 19.43
CA ASP A 197 -29.11 15.77 20.54
C ASP A 197 -28.53 16.70 21.64
N THR A 198 -27.67 17.63 21.23
CA THR A 198 -26.95 18.61 22.06
C THR A 198 -27.88 19.59 22.78
N GLN A 199 -29.16 19.62 22.42
CA GLN A 199 -30.19 20.44 23.06
C GLN A 199 -30.84 19.78 24.28
N ASN A 200 -30.47 18.54 24.62
CA ASN A 200 -31.04 17.78 25.73
C ASN A 200 -30.41 18.19 27.07
N GLN A 201 -30.57 19.47 27.45
CA GLN A 201 -30.13 20.02 28.72
C GLN A 201 -31.19 19.83 29.82
N PRO A 202 -30.79 19.55 31.07
CA PRO A 202 -31.72 19.52 32.18
C PRO A 202 -32.39 20.88 32.32
N ALA A 203 -33.70 20.89 32.57
CA ALA A 203 -34.40 22.12 32.87
C ALA A 203 -33.81 22.78 34.12
N LEU A 204 -33.69 24.11 34.09
CA LEU A 204 -33.27 24.88 35.26
C LEU A 204 -34.26 24.65 36.41
N PRO A 205 -33.77 24.32 37.62
CA PRO A 205 -34.63 24.09 38.77
C PRO A 205 -35.44 25.35 39.13
N ALA A 206 -36.74 25.20 39.37
CA ALA A 206 -37.61 26.30 39.76
C ALA A 206 -37.46 26.72 41.23
N ALA A 207 -36.87 25.86 42.07
CA ALA A 207 -36.64 26.11 43.48
C ALA A 207 -35.19 25.78 43.85
N ILE A 208 -34.53 26.73 44.51
CA ILE A 208 -33.15 26.63 44.98
C ILE A 208 -33.18 26.87 46.49
N SER A 209 -32.41 26.10 47.26
CA SER A 209 -32.44 26.22 48.71
C SER A 209 -31.89 27.57 49.16
N ALA A 210 -32.61 28.23 50.08
CA ALA A 210 -32.12 29.45 50.72
C ALA A 210 -31.14 29.07 51.84
N GLY A 211 -29.88 29.50 51.73
CA GLY A 211 -28.87 29.25 52.75
C GLY A 211 -27.46 29.61 52.29
N PRO A 212 -26.48 29.65 53.21
CA PRO A 212 -25.08 29.81 52.85
C PRO A 212 -24.58 28.59 52.06
N ALA A 213 -23.70 28.81 51.08
CA ALA A 213 -23.10 27.72 50.32
C ALA A 213 -22.27 26.81 51.23
N LEU A 214 -22.50 25.50 51.13
CA LEU A 214 -21.72 24.48 51.80
C LEU A 214 -20.32 24.37 51.16
N PRO A 215 -19.29 23.96 51.92
CA PRO A 215 -17.99 23.61 51.35
C PRO A 215 -18.14 22.57 50.24
N VAL A 216 -17.50 22.76 49.09
CA VAL A 216 -17.63 21.87 47.91
C VAL A 216 -17.35 20.39 48.22
N ALA A 217 -16.49 20.11 49.20
CA ALA A 217 -16.16 18.76 49.66
C ALA A 217 -17.31 18.04 50.38
N SER A 218 -18.30 18.79 50.85
CA SER A 218 -19.45 18.31 51.63
C SER A 218 -20.72 18.14 50.79
N LEU A 219 -20.71 18.55 49.51
CA LEU A 219 -21.86 18.42 48.62
C LEU A 219 -22.10 16.94 48.32
N SER A 220 -23.22 16.39 48.81
CA SER A 220 -23.55 14.97 48.72
C SER A 220 -23.66 14.47 47.28
N ALA A 221 -24.19 15.30 46.38
CA ALA A 221 -24.25 14.99 44.95
C ALA A 221 -22.86 14.80 44.33
N LEU A 222 -21.86 15.59 44.72
CA LEU A 222 -20.49 15.46 44.22
C LEU A 222 -19.71 14.33 44.92
N GLN A 223 -20.10 13.95 46.14
CA GLN A 223 -19.53 12.79 46.84
C GLN A 223 -19.96 11.48 46.19
N ALA A 224 -21.18 11.43 45.65
CA ALA A 224 -21.73 10.26 44.96
C ALA A 224 -21.08 9.99 43.60
N VAL A 225 -20.36 10.96 43.02
CA VAL A 225 -19.73 10.84 41.69
C VAL A 225 -18.25 10.52 41.83
N ASP A 226 -17.83 9.42 41.22
CA ASP A 226 -16.43 9.04 41.09
C ASP A 226 -15.72 9.98 40.10
N LEU A 227 -14.50 10.39 40.42
CA LEU A 227 -13.68 11.21 39.55
C LEU A 227 -13.50 10.62 38.14
N LYS A 228 -13.53 9.30 37.98
CA LYS A 228 -13.43 8.65 36.67
C LYS A 228 -14.59 8.99 35.73
N ASP A 229 -15.74 9.31 36.30
CA ASP A 229 -16.98 9.61 35.58
C ASP A 229 -17.17 11.12 35.37
N LEU A 230 -16.38 11.97 36.02
CA LEU A 230 -16.37 13.40 35.78
C LEU A 230 -15.86 13.73 34.38
N ARG A 231 -16.59 14.57 33.65
CA ARG A 231 -16.10 15.28 32.45
C ARG A 231 -15.81 16.74 32.77
N GLU A 232 -16.74 17.39 33.46
CA GLU A 232 -16.67 18.83 33.75
C GLU A 232 -17.52 19.17 34.98
N LEU A 233 -17.02 20.08 35.81
CA LEU A 233 -17.71 20.70 36.92
C LEU A 233 -17.51 22.21 36.81
N VAL A 234 -18.59 22.95 36.61
CA VAL A 234 -18.58 24.43 36.59
C VAL A 234 -19.05 24.93 37.94
N TYR A 235 -18.31 25.90 38.49
CA TYR A 235 -18.62 26.53 39.77
C TYR A 235 -19.64 27.66 39.56
N PRO A 236 -20.50 27.94 40.56
CA PRO A 236 -21.41 29.07 40.50
C PRO A 236 -20.63 30.39 40.46
N ASP A 237 -21.10 31.33 39.65
CA ASP A 237 -20.53 32.66 39.56
C ASP A 237 -20.78 33.43 40.88
N PRO A 238 -19.72 33.90 41.58
CA PRO A 238 -19.89 34.66 42.82
C PRO A 238 -20.68 35.97 42.64
N ASP A 239 -20.73 36.52 41.42
CA ASP A 239 -21.45 37.76 41.11
C ASP A 239 -22.94 37.51 40.81
N SER A 240 -23.38 36.25 40.69
CA SER A 240 -24.76 35.86 40.37
C SER A 240 -25.42 35.10 41.53
N PRO A 241 -26.25 35.78 42.35
CA PRO A 241 -26.95 35.12 43.46
C PRO A 241 -27.91 34.03 42.96
N GLY A 242 -27.76 32.81 43.49
CA GLY A 242 -28.60 31.67 43.10
C GLY A 242 -28.06 30.87 41.92
N ASP A 243 -26.84 31.13 41.45
CA ASP A 243 -26.19 30.26 40.48
C ASP A 243 -25.87 28.86 41.06
N LEU A 244 -25.88 27.85 40.20
CA LEU A 244 -25.77 26.44 40.58
C LEU A 244 -24.45 25.84 40.09
N PHE A 245 -24.01 24.76 40.74
CA PHE A 245 -22.95 23.95 40.16
C PHE A 245 -23.50 23.19 38.95
N SER A 246 -22.82 23.30 37.80
CA SER A 246 -23.14 22.46 36.63
C SER A 246 -22.21 21.26 36.61
N LEU A 247 -22.77 20.06 36.69
CA LEU A 247 -22.03 18.80 36.73
C LEU A 247 -22.29 18.01 35.45
N HIS A 248 -21.22 17.79 34.67
CA HIS A 248 -21.24 16.92 33.50
C HIS A 248 -20.44 15.65 33.79
N THR A 249 -21.10 14.52 33.69
CA THR A 249 -20.51 13.19 33.88
C THR A 249 -20.52 12.39 32.58
N ARG A 250 -19.99 11.17 32.62
CA ARG A 250 -20.11 10.21 31.52
C ARG A 250 -21.55 9.72 31.31
N SER A 251 -22.40 9.78 32.33
CA SER A 251 -23.77 9.26 32.29
C SER A 251 -24.83 10.32 32.03
N GLY A 252 -24.49 11.60 32.11
CA GLY A 252 -25.44 12.70 31.93
C GLY A 252 -24.93 14.02 32.47
N GLN A 253 -25.82 14.99 32.56
CA GLN A 253 -25.54 16.34 33.02
C GLN A 253 -26.62 16.81 33.99
N GLY A 254 -26.25 17.58 35.01
CA GLY A 254 -27.17 18.00 36.06
C GLY A 254 -26.71 19.22 36.83
N TYR A 255 -27.61 19.75 37.65
CA TYR A 255 -27.36 20.91 38.51
C TYR A 255 -27.30 20.51 39.98
N VAL A 256 -26.28 20.96 40.69
CA VAL A 256 -26.10 20.73 42.13
C VAL A 256 -26.30 22.04 42.88
N ASP A 257 -27.13 21.98 43.92
CA ASP A 257 -27.42 23.10 44.80
C ASP A 257 -26.22 23.42 45.71
N PRO A 258 -25.68 24.65 45.70
CA PRO A 258 -24.58 25.02 46.59
C PRO A 258 -24.97 25.02 48.07
N ALA A 259 -26.24 25.26 48.42
CA ALA A 259 -26.68 25.38 49.82
C ALA A 259 -27.10 24.04 50.42
N SER A 260 -27.80 23.18 49.68
CA SER A 260 -28.21 21.86 50.17
C SER A 260 -27.23 20.73 49.82
N GLY A 261 -26.40 20.92 48.79
CA GLY A 261 -25.53 19.88 48.24
C GLY A 261 -26.25 18.79 47.44
N ALA A 262 -27.57 18.91 47.26
CA ALA A 262 -28.39 17.94 46.53
C ALA A 262 -28.32 18.16 45.00
N LEU A 263 -28.53 17.08 44.25
CA LEU A 263 -28.68 17.11 42.80
C LEU A 263 -30.14 17.50 42.47
N LEU A 264 -30.35 18.71 41.94
CA LEU A 264 -31.68 19.27 41.70
C LEU A 264 -32.30 18.80 40.39
N ALA A 265 -31.47 18.61 39.36
CA ALA A 265 -31.88 18.11 38.06
C ALA A 265 -30.77 17.26 37.47
N PHE A 266 -31.14 16.19 36.77
CA PHE A 266 -30.20 15.33 36.06
C PHE A 266 -30.85 14.80 34.78
N GLN A 267 -30.20 15.05 33.65
CA GLN A 267 -30.59 14.53 32.36
C GLN A 267 -29.57 13.46 31.94
N PRO A 268 -29.97 12.19 31.81
CA PRO A 268 -29.06 11.13 31.38
C PRO A 268 -28.66 11.31 29.90
N GLU A 269 -27.44 10.90 29.53
CA GLU A 269 -27.00 10.89 28.13
C GLU A 269 -27.89 9.93 27.30
N GLY A 270 -28.50 10.46 26.25
CA GLY A 270 -29.28 9.66 25.31
C GLY A 270 -28.43 8.64 24.54
N ALA A 271 -29.06 7.56 24.08
CA ALA A 271 -28.35 6.48 23.36
C ALA A 271 -27.57 6.99 22.14
N MET A 272 -28.13 7.95 21.39
CA MET A 272 -27.47 8.53 20.21
C MET A 272 -26.21 9.33 20.60
N GLN A 273 -26.26 10.05 21.72
CA GLN A 273 -25.12 10.80 22.24
C GLN A 273 -23.99 9.88 22.71
N GLN A 274 -24.34 8.74 23.33
CA GLN A 274 -23.37 7.71 23.70
C GLN A 274 -22.68 7.10 22.47
N VAL A 275 -23.45 6.81 21.42
CA VAL A 275 -22.93 6.30 20.14
C VAL A 275 -22.01 7.34 19.48
N SER A 276 -22.45 8.59 19.38
CA SER A 276 -21.64 9.69 18.82
C SER A 276 -20.33 9.89 19.60
N GLY A 277 -20.40 9.88 20.93
CA GLY A 277 -19.23 9.95 21.81
C GLY A 277 -18.27 8.76 21.62
N PHE A 278 -18.81 7.56 21.43
CA PHE A 278 -17.99 6.38 21.12
C PHE A 278 -17.32 6.50 19.73
N ILE A 279 -18.04 6.97 18.71
CA ILE A 279 -17.47 7.20 17.36
C ILE A 279 -16.38 8.28 17.42
N TYR A 280 -16.58 9.34 18.20
CA TYR A 280 -15.57 10.36 18.44
C TYR A 280 -14.30 9.77 19.06
N GLN A 281 -14.42 8.89 20.06
CA GLN A 281 -13.29 8.18 20.66
C GLN A 281 -12.61 7.24 19.66
N LEU A 282 -13.39 6.51 18.84
CA LEU A 282 -12.86 5.63 17.81
C LEU A 282 -12.06 6.40 16.74
N HIS A 283 -12.48 7.61 16.39
CA HIS A 283 -11.78 8.42 15.39
C HIS A 283 -10.53 9.11 15.95
N THR A 284 -10.67 9.76 17.10
CA THR A 284 -9.61 10.61 17.70
C THR A 284 -8.61 9.80 18.52
N GLY A 285 -8.99 8.62 18.99
CA GLY A 285 -8.21 7.84 19.95
C GLY A 285 -8.22 8.41 21.37
N GLU A 286 -9.02 9.45 21.66
CA GLU A 286 -9.14 10.02 23.00
C GLU A 286 -9.66 8.96 23.99
N GLY A 287 -8.97 8.80 25.13
CA GLY A 287 -9.25 7.73 26.10
C GLY A 287 -8.80 6.32 25.66
N LEU A 288 -8.47 6.12 24.38
CA LEU A 288 -8.01 4.86 23.79
C LEU A 288 -6.66 5.06 23.09
N TRP A 289 -5.65 5.51 23.84
CA TRP A 289 -4.33 5.89 23.28
C TRP A 289 -3.70 4.81 22.38
N TRP A 290 -3.87 3.53 22.73
CA TRP A 290 -3.34 2.40 21.95
C TRP A 290 -4.04 2.29 20.59
N LEU A 291 -5.34 2.58 20.53
CA LEU A 291 -6.11 2.61 19.30
C LEU A 291 -5.67 3.80 18.45
N GLY A 292 -5.49 4.97 19.08
CA GLY A 292 -4.92 6.16 18.43
C GLY A 292 -3.62 5.82 17.69
N LEU A 293 -2.65 5.22 18.38
CA LEU A 293 -1.38 4.81 17.76
C LEU A 293 -1.57 3.81 16.60
N LEU A 294 -2.46 2.83 16.75
CA LEU A 294 -2.75 1.85 15.69
C LEU A 294 -3.37 2.51 14.44
N LEU A 295 -4.30 3.45 14.64
CA LEU A 295 -4.89 4.24 13.56
C LEU A 295 -3.87 5.18 12.93
N GLY A 296 -3.00 5.81 13.73
CA GLY A 296 -1.91 6.65 13.23
C GLY A 296 -0.92 5.89 12.35
N VAL A 297 -0.49 4.69 12.77
CA VAL A 297 0.36 3.82 11.94
C VAL A 297 -0.37 3.37 10.67
N SER A 298 -1.66 3.06 10.76
CA SER A 298 -2.48 2.70 9.59
C SER A 298 -2.57 3.87 8.59
N ALA A 299 -2.75 5.10 9.10
CA ALA A 299 -2.79 6.32 8.30
C ALA A 299 -1.45 6.62 7.62
N LEU A 300 -0.31 6.35 8.27
CA LEU A 300 1.02 6.46 7.64
C LEU A 300 1.23 5.49 6.47
N GLY A 301 0.43 4.42 6.36
CA GLY A 301 0.41 3.57 5.17
C GLY A 301 -0.10 4.30 3.92
N VAL A 302 -0.95 5.31 4.07
CA VAL A 302 -1.60 6.03 2.96
C VAL A 302 -0.59 6.73 2.05
N PRO A 303 0.36 7.56 2.54
CA PRO A 303 1.41 8.11 1.69
C PRO A 303 2.15 7.04 0.86
N LEU A 304 2.50 5.91 1.49
CA LEU A 304 3.16 4.80 0.80
C LEU A 304 2.24 4.16 -0.26
N MET A 305 0.94 4.02 0.02
CA MET A 305 -0.05 3.52 -0.93
C MET A 305 -0.28 4.47 -2.09
N SER A 306 -0.37 5.78 -1.85
CA SER A 306 -0.48 6.80 -2.89
C SER A 306 0.74 6.78 -3.81
N LEU A 307 1.96 6.75 -3.25
CA LEU A 307 3.20 6.73 -4.02
C LEU A 307 3.36 5.44 -4.83
N THR A 308 3.12 4.28 -4.21
CA THR A 308 3.19 2.99 -4.92
C THR A 308 2.08 2.84 -5.96
N GLY A 309 0.88 3.36 -5.70
CA GLY A 309 -0.23 3.40 -6.66
C GLY A 309 0.07 4.27 -7.89
N LEU A 310 0.61 5.47 -7.66
CA LEU A 310 1.07 6.37 -8.72
C LEU A 310 2.20 5.74 -9.54
N TRP A 311 3.18 5.12 -8.88
CA TRP A 311 4.25 4.40 -9.55
C TRP A 311 3.73 3.24 -10.42
N LEU A 312 2.79 2.45 -9.91
CA LEU A 312 2.16 1.35 -10.67
C LEU A 312 1.37 1.86 -11.86
N TRP A 313 0.67 2.98 -11.72
CA TRP A 313 -0.02 3.63 -12.84
C TRP A 313 0.96 4.17 -13.88
N TRP A 314 2.01 4.87 -13.46
CA TRP A 314 3.00 5.45 -14.37
C TRP A 314 3.77 4.37 -15.11
N ARG A 315 4.19 3.32 -14.38
CA ARG A 315 4.82 2.15 -14.97
C ARG A 315 3.92 1.50 -16.00
N ARG A 316 2.64 1.24 -15.69
CA ARG A 316 1.68 0.70 -16.68
C ARG A 316 1.53 1.57 -17.93
N ARG A 317 1.62 2.90 -17.81
CA ARG A 317 1.58 3.81 -18.96
C ARG A 317 2.88 3.78 -19.77
N ARG A 318 4.05 3.75 -19.12
CA ARG A 318 5.35 3.61 -19.82
C ARG A 318 5.54 2.23 -20.45
N ASP A 319 4.98 1.23 -19.79
CA ASP A 319 4.92 -0.16 -20.21
C ASP A 319 3.81 -0.38 -21.26
N ALA A 320 3.05 0.66 -21.68
CA ALA A 320 2.22 0.55 -22.87
C ALA A 320 3.15 0.49 -24.09
N VAL A 321 3.39 -0.72 -24.60
CA VAL A 321 4.38 -0.98 -25.64
C VAL A 321 3.90 -0.39 -26.97
N ALA A 322 4.60 0.65 -27.44
CA ALA A 322 4.67 0.94 -28.86
C ALA A 322 5.64 -0.08 -29.50
N ILE A 323 5.18 -0.80 -30.52
CA ILE A 323 6.09 -1.58 -31.37
C ILE A 323 6.35 -0.77 -32.62
N ASP A 324 7.62 -0.48 -32.86
CA ASP A 324 8.10 0.20 -34.07
C ASP A 324 7.72 -0.62 -35.32
N ASP A 325 7.47 0.03 -36.45
CA ASP A 325 7.06 -0.58 -37.73
C ASP A 325 5.69 -1.30 -37.73
N SER A 326 4.81 -1.05 -36.75
CA SER A 326 3.43 -1.53 -36.82
C SER A 326 2.63 -0.67 -37.79
N CYS A 327 2.00 -1.29 -38.79
CA CYS A 327 1.09 -0.57 -39.68
C CYS A 327 -0.33 -0.45 -39.08
N PRO A 328 -1.17 0.44 -39.62
CA PRO A 328 -2.59 0.52 -39.27
C PRO A 328 -3.34 -0.81 -39.53
N ALA A 329 -4.33 -1.12 -38.68
CA ALA A 329 -5.06 -2.39 -38.69
C ALA A 329 -5.83 -2.67 -40.00
N ASP A 330 -6.31 -1.63 -40.67
CA ASP A 330 -7.03 -1.67 -41.96
C ASP A 330 -6.13 -2.07 -43.14
N ALA A 331 -4.82 -1.88 -42.99
CA ALA A 331 -3.85 -2.08 -44.03
C ALA A 331 -2.93 -3.29 -43.81
N ALA A 332 -3.10 -3.99 -42.68
CA ALA A 332 -2.32 -5.15 -42.30
C ALA A 332 -2.82 -6.43 -42.97
N ASP A 333 -1.89 -7.25 -43.48
CA ASP A 333 -2.19 -8.59 -43.96
C ASP A 333 -2.00 -9.66 -42.86
N CYS A 334 -1.27 -9.32 -41.79
CA CYS A 334 -1.07 -10.14 -40.61
C CYS A 334 -1.30 -9.32 -39.33
N VAL A 335 -2.13 -9.81 -38.43
CA VAL A 335 -2.46 -9.13 -37.16
C VAL A 335 -1.90 -9.95 -36.00
N ILE A 336 -1.18 -9.30 -35.09
CA ILE A 336 -0.66 -9.90 -33.86
C ILE A 336 -1.40 -9.30 -32.66
N LEU A 337 -2.12 -10.13 -31.90
CA LEU A 337 -2.79 -9.71 -30.67
C LEU A 337 -2.06 -10.24 -29.44
N VAL A 338 -1.72 -9.34 -28.51
CA VAL A 338 -0.86 -9.65 -27.37
C VAL A 338 -1.59 -9.56 -26.03
N GLY A 339 -1.62 -10.69 -25.32
CA GLY A 339 -2.00 -10.83 -23.92
C GLY A 339 -0.77 -10.83 -23.01
N SER A 340 -0.56 -9.78 -22.22
CA SER A 340 0.59 -9.67 -21.31
C SER A 340 0.22 -8.93 -20.02
N GLU A 341 0.74 -9.43 -18.88
CA GLU A 341 0.59 -8.77 -17.57
C GLU A 341 1.80 -7.89 -17.22
N SER A 342 3.00 -8.33 -17.61
CA SER A 342 4.29 -7.70 -17.26
C SER A 342 5.13 -7.34 -18.49
N ASN A 343 4.51 -7.32 -19.67
CA ASN A 343 5.12 -7.11 -20.98
C ASN A 343 6.14 -8.14 -21.45
N GLY A 344 6.36 -9.23 -20.70
CA GLY A 344 7.25 -10.30 -21.16
C GLY A 344 6.86 -10.81 -22.55
N THR A 345 5.56 -10.96 -22.82
CA THR A 345 5.01 -11.41 -24.11
C THR A 345 5.28 -10.43 -25.25
N TRP A 346 5.33 -9.13 -24.96
CA TRP A 346 5.55 -8.11 -25.99
C TRP A 346 6.95 -8.21 -26.62
N GLY A 347 7.96 -8.67 -25.88
CA GLY A 347 9.28 -8.94 -26.44
C GLY A 347 9.25 -10.03 -27.52
N PHE A 348 8.48 -11.10 -27.29
CA PHE A 348 8.27 -12.16 -28.27
C PHE A 348 7.46 -11.67 -29.48
N ALA A 349 6.40 -10.90 -29.24
CA ALA A 349 5.60 -10.30 -30.29
C ALA A 349 6.43 -9.36 -31.18
N ARG A 350 7.35 -8.58 -30.60
CA ARG A 350 8.28 -7.74 -31.36
C ARG A 350 9.22 -8.57 -32.24
N THR A 351 9.81 -9.63 -31.71
CA THR A 351 10.67 -10.54 -32.51
C THR A 351 9.89 -11.15 -33.67
N LEU A 352 8.65 -11.58 -33.42
CA LEU A 352 7.76 -12.12 -34.47
C LEU A 352 7.40 -11.08 -35.52
N GLN A 353 7.01 -9.87 -35.10
CA GLN A 353 6.69 -8.77 -36.00
C GLN A 353 7.89 -8.44 -36.90
N GLN A 354 9.08 -8.29 -36.33
CA GLN A 354 10.29 -7.99 -37.09
C GLN A 354 10.58 -9.06 -38.15
N ALA A 355 10.44 -10.34 -37.81
CA ALA A 355 10.64 -11.43 -38.77
C ALA A 355 9.60 -11.43 -39.89
N LEU A 356 8.32 -11.17 -39.57
CA LEU A 356 7.24 -11.07 -40.56
C LEU A 356 7.39 -9.85 -41.47
N VAL A 357 7.77 -8.70 -40.92
CA VAL A 357 8.06 -7.48 -41.68
C VAL A 357 9.27 -7.68 -42.59
N ALA A 358 10.34 -8.31 -42.09
CA ALA A 358 11.50 -8.68 -42.91
C ALA A 358 11.16 -9.66 -44.04
N ALA A 359 10.14 -10.52 -43.83
CA ALA A 359 9.58 -11.39 -44.86
C ALA A 359 8.56 -10.69 -45.79
N GLY A 360 8.44 -9.35 -45.71
CA GLY A 360 7.60 -8.53 -46.60
C GLY A 360 6.12 -8.45 -46.20
N ARG A 361 5.74 -8.90 -45.01
CA ARG A 361 4.36 -8.82 -44.51
C ARG A 361 4.08 -7.45 -43.87
N ARG A 362 2.84 -6.99 -43.98
CA ARG A 362 2.33 -5.79 -43.32
C ARG A 362 1.69 -6.17 -41.99
N VAL A 363 2.43 -5.96 -40.91
CA VAL A 363 2.02 -6.44 -39.59
C VAL A 363 1.37 -5.32 -38.77
N HIS A 364 0.25 -5.62 -38.13
CA HIS A 364 -0.32 -4.79 -37.08
C HIS A 364 -0.25 -5.51 -35.74
N SER A 365 0.37 -4.89 -34.73
CA SER A 365 0.46 -5.49 -33.39
C SER A 365 -0.27 -4.65 -32.35
N ALA A 366 -1.19 -5.28 -31.62
CA ALA A 366 -2.02 -4.59 -30.63
C ALA A 366 -2.28 -5.45 -29.38
N PRO A 367 -2.63 -4.84 -28.23
CA PRO A 367 -3.21 -5.55 -27.11
C PRO A 367 -4.46 -6.34 -27.54
N MET A 368 -4.69 -7.53 -26.99
CA MET A 368 -5.91 -8.31 -27.28
C MET A 368 -7.21 -7.54 -26.96
N ASN A 369 -7.18 -6.61 -26.00
CA ASN A 369 -8.30 -5.72 -25.69
C ASN A 369 -8.63 -4.71 -26.80
N GLN A 370 -7.74 -4.52 -27.77
CA GLN A 370 -7.92 -3.66 -28.94
C GLN A 370 -8.25 -4.48 -30.19
N LEU A 371 -8.87 -5.65 -30.03
CA LEU A 371 -9.46 -6.39 -31.13
C LEU A 371 -10.38 -5.45 -31.93
N HIS A 372 -9.99 -5.14 -33.18
CA HIS A 372 -10.79 -4.34 -34.09
C HIS A 372 -12.03 -5.11 -34.55
N ASN A 373 -13.03 -4.35 -34.98
CA ASN A 373 -14.30 -4.88 -35.46
C ASN A 373 -14.17 -5.62 -36.78
N ASP A 374 -13.21 -5.21 -37.59
CA ASP A 374 -12.92 -5.78 -38.89
C ASP A 374 -11.42 -5.61 -39.20
N TYR A 375 -10.88 -6.56 -39.95
CA TYR A 375 -9.54 -6.55 -40.50
C TYR A 375 -9.61 -6.85 -42.00
N PRO A 376 -9.99 -5.86 -42.82
CA PRO A 376 -10.43 -6.08 -44.20
C PRO A 376 -9.36 -6.69 -45.12
N LYS A 377 -8.08 -6.58 -44.76
CA LYS A 377 -6.95 -7.13 -45.52
C LYS A 377 -6.22 -8.26 -44.80
N ALA A 378 -6.58 -8.55 -43.55
CA ALA A 378 -5.87 -9.55 -42.77
C ALA A 378 -6.23 -10.95 -43.26
N ARG A 379 -5.20 -11.75 -43.51
CA ARG A 379 -5.33 -13.18 -43.80
C ARG A 379 -4.97 -14.03 -42.59
N GLN A 380 -4.16 -13.48 -41.67
CA GLN A 380 -3.72 -14.19 -40.48
C GLN A 380 -3.91 -13.37 -39.21
N LEU A 381 -4.36 -14.05 -38.15
CA LEU A 381 -4.47 -13.55 -36.79
C LEU A 381 -3.61 -14.40 -35.84
N LEU A 382 -2.51 -13.85 -35.36
CA LEU A 382 -1.57 -14.50 -34.45
C LEU A 382 -1.80 -14.00 -33.03
N ILE A 383 -2.20 -14.87 -32.11
CA ILE A 383 -2.51 -14.49 -30.74
C ILE A 383 -1.40 -15.00 -29.82
N LEU A 384 -0.68 -14.08 -29.18
CA LEU A 384 0.36 -14.38 -28.20
C LEU A 384 -0.14 -13.97 -26.83
N THR A 385 -0.48 -14.94 -25.97
CA THR A 385 -1.12 -14.62 -24.68
C THR A 385 -0.45 -15.31 -23.49
N ALA A 386 -0.15 -14.54 -22.47
CA ALA A 386 0.26 -15.06 -21.17
C ALA A 386 -0.96 -15.44 -20.32
N THR A 387 -0.76 -16.34 -19.36
CA THR A 387 -1.78 -16.66 -18.35
C THR A 387 -1.47 -15.92 -17.03
N HIS A 388 -2.51 -15.37 -16.38
CA HIS A 388 -2.39 -14.72 -15.08
C HIS A 388 -3.07 -15.55 -13.98
N GLY A 389 -2.49 -15.58 -12.77
CA GLY A 389 -3.09 -16.26 -11.63
C GLY A 389 -3.39 -17.74 -11.88
N ASP A 390 -4.62 -18.17 -11.59
CA ASP A 390 -5.09 -19.55 -11.76
C ASP A 390 -5.84 -19.72 -13.11
N GLY A 391 -5.18 -19.38 -14.22
CA GLY A 391 -5.75 -19.57 -15.56
C GLY A 391 -6.53 -18.35 -16.12
N ASP A 392 -6.41 -17.18 -15.51
CA ASP A 392 -7.15 -15.99 -15.91
C ASP A 392 -6.46 -15.19 -17.02
N ALA A 393 -7.24 -14.34 -17.68
CA ALA A 393 -6.77 -13.39 -18.68
C ALA A 393 -5.77 -12.38 -18.10
N PRO A 394 -4.66 -12.07 -18.81
CA PRO A 394 -3.81 -10.95 -18.48
C PRO A 394 -4.56 -9.63 -18.68
N ALA A 395 -4.10 -8.56 -18.04
CA ALA A 395 -4.74 -7.25 -18.08
C ALA A 395 -5.03 -6.76 -19.51
N SER A 396 -4.13 -7.03 -20.47
CA SER A 396 -4.28 -6.62 -21.86
C SER A 396 -5.24 -7.49 -22.69
N ALA A 397 -5.87 -8.52 -22.09
CA ALA A 397 -6.80 -9.45 -22.77
C ALA A 397 -8.12 -9.71 -22.02
N GLN A 398 -8.38 -9.05 -20.88
CA GLN A 398 -9.59 -9.29 -20.06
C GLN A 398 -10.91 -9.18 -20.82
N GLY A 399 -11.01 -8.30 -21.81
CA GLY A 399 -12.23 -8.12 -22.60
C GLY A 399 -12.23 -8.86 -23.92
N PHE A 400 -11.21 -9.69 -24.21
CA PHE A 400 -11.06 -10.33 -25.51
C PHE A 400 -12.16 -11.36 -25.77
N LEU A 401 -12.36 -12.33 -24.86
CA LEU A 401 -13.34 -13.41 -25.05
C LEU A 401 -14.77 -12.85 -25.23
N ALA A 402 -15.14 -11.84 -24.44
CA ALA A 402 -16.44 -11.18 -24.56
C ALA A 402 -16.63 -10.49 -25.92
N ARG A 403 -15.58 -9.85 -26.45
CA ARG A 403 -15.63 -9.23 -27.79
C ARG A 403 -15.71 -10.27 -28.90
N LEU A 404 -14.94 -11.36 -28.78
CA LEU A 404 -14.94 -12.46 -29.75
C LEU A 404 -16.32 -13.12 -29.84
N GLN A 405 -17.01 -13.30 -28.71
CA GLN A 405 -18.39 -13.81 -28.68
C GLN A 405 -19.40 -12.87 -29.35
N GLN A 406 -19.26 -11.56 -29.12
CA GLN A 406 -20.14 -10.57 -29.74
C GLN A 406 -19.89 -10.43 -31.25
N ARG A 407 -18.67 -10.68 -31.69
CA ARG A 407 -18.20 -10.47 -33.07
C ARG A 407 -17.24 -11.60 -33.45
N PRO A 408 -17.77 -12.70 -34.01
CA PRO A 408 -16.94 -13.79 -34.51
C PRO A 408 -15.98 -13.28 -35.58
N LEU A 409 -14.81 -13.91 -35.67
CA LEU A 409 -13.85 -13.61 -36.72
C LEU A 409 -14.36 -14.12 -38.08
N ALA A 410 -13.95 -13.42 -39.15
CA ALA A 410 -14.31 -13.78 -40.50
C ALA A 410 -13.81 -15.20 -40.88
N PRO A 411 -14.56 -15.96 -41.70
CA PRO A 411 -14.26 -17.36 -42.01
C PRO A 411 -12.99 -17.57 -42.87
N ASP A 412 -12.56 -16.53 -43.57
CA ASP A 412 -11.33 -16.49 -44.38
C ASP A 412 -10.08 -16.14 -43.56
N LEU A 413 -10.25 -15.76 -42.29
CA LEU A 413 -9.15 -15.45 -41.40
C LEU A 413 -8.57 -16.73 -40.79
N ALA A 414 -7.28 -16.99 -41.04
CA ALA A 414 -6.57 -18.08 -40.39
C ALA A 414 -5.95 -17.61 -39.07
N TYR A 415 -6.06 -18.39 -37.99
CA TYR A 415 -5.56 -18.00 -36.68
C TYR A 415 -4.58 -19.01 -36.08
N ALA A 416 -3.66 -18.54 -35.23
CA ALA A 416 -2.78 -19.38 -34.43
C ALA A 416 -2.64 -18.80 -33.02
N VAL A 417 -2.74 -19.66 -32.00
CA VAL A 417 -2.61 -19.25 -30.59
C VAL A 417 -1.30 -19.79 -30.02
N LEU A 418 -0.53 -18.90 -29.39
CA LEU A 418 0.67 -19.21 -28.63
C LEU A 418 0.49 -18.80 -27.17
N GLY A 419 0.44 -19.81 -26.30
CA GLY A 419 0.27 -19.63 -24.86
C GLY A 419 1.60 -19.54 -24.12
N PHE A 420 1.78 -18.52 -23.28
CA PHE A 420 2.90 -18.40 -22.35
C PHE A 420 2.43 -18.70 -20.92
N GLY A 421 3.13 -19.62 -20.25
CA GLY A 421 2.77 -20.03 -18.90
C GLY A 421 3.96 -20.55 -18.11
N ASP A 422 3.68 -21.01 -16.90
CA ASP A 422 4.65 -21.66 -16.02
C ASP A 422 4.01 -22.91 -15.43
N ARG A 423 4.64 -24.07 -15.64
CA ARG A 423 4.14 -25.37 -15.17
C ARG A 423 4.08 -25.50 -13.65
N GLN A 424 4.63 -24.54 -12.89
CA GLN A 424 4.47 -24.46 -11.44
C GLN A 424 3.04 -24.08 -11.01
N PHE A 425 2.20 -23.59 -11.93
CA PHE A 425 0.81 -23.26 -11.66
C PHE A 425 -0.11 -24.40 -12.11
N PRO A 426 -1.20 -24.72 -11.37
CA PRO A 426 -2.08 -25.83 -11.70
C PRO A 426 -2.72 -25.73 -13.09
N ARG A 427 -3.03 -24.51 -13.54
CA ARG A 427 -3.62 -24.22 -14.85
C ARG A 427 -2.56 -23.64 -15.80
N PHE A 428 -1.60 -24.48 -16.19
CA PHE A 428 -0.57 -24.11 -17.14
C PHE A 428 -1.19 -23.67 -18.47
N CYS A 429 -0.93 -22.43 -18.91
CA CYS A 429 -1.50 -21.84 -20.13
C CYS A 429 -3.04 -21.80 -20.20
N GLY A 430 -3.75 -21.89 -19.07
CA GLY A 430 -5.21 -22.06 -19.04
C GLY A 430 -6.01 -20.94 -19.72
N PHE A 431 -5.48 -19.71 -19.82
CA PHE A 431 -6.15 -18.66 -20.59
C PHE A 431 -5.97 -18.83 -22.10
N ALA A 432 -4.82 -19.35 -22.55
CA ALA A 432 -4.60 -19.65 -23.96
C ALA A 432 -5.51 -20.79 -24.43
N GLU A 433 -5.76 -21.79 -23.57
CA GLU A 433 -6.75 -22.85 -23.81
C GLU A 433 -8.18 -22.28 -23.96
N GLN A 434 -8.58 -21.35 -23.10
CA GLN A 434 -9.88 -20.68 -23.22
C GLN A 434 -10.01 -19.90 -24.53
N VAL A 435 -8.94 -19.22 -24.95
CA VAL A 435 -8.88 -18.49 -26.22
C VAL A 435 -8.99 -19.45 -27.41
N GLN A 436 -8.23 -20.55 -27.40
CA GLN A 436 -8.29 -21.59 -28.43
C GLN A 436 -9.71 -22.14 -28.56
N ASN A 437 -10.31 -22.59 -27.45
CA ASN A 437 -11.67 -23.14 -27.45
C ASN A 437 -12.71 -22.14 -27.96
N ALA A 438 -12.56 -20.84 -27.65
CA ALA A 438 -13.47 -19.81 -28.12
C ALA A 438 -13.33 -19.53 -29.63
N LEU A 439 -12.12 -19.71 -30.19
CA LEU A 439 -11.86 -19.58 -31.63
C LEU A 439 -12.32 -20.82 -32.40
N ASP A 440 -12.12 -22.01 -31.83
CA ASP A 440 -12.61 -23.29 -32.37
C ASP A 440 -14.14 -23.35 -32.44
N ALA A 441 -14.84 -22.65 -31.53
CA ALA A 441 -16.29 -22.50 -31.59
C ALA A 441 -16.77 -21.51 -32.67
N GLY A 442 -15.85 -20.76 -33.28
CA GLY A 442 -16.15 -19.77 -34.33
C GLY A 442 -16.01 -20.35 -35.74
N THR A 443 -15.98 -19.45 -36.73
CA THR A 443 -15.89 -19.79 -38.16
C THR A 443 -14.49 -19.64 -38.75
N ALA A 444 -13.54 -19.07 -38.00
CA ALA A 444 -12.18 -18.84 -38.46
C ALA A 444 -11.38 -20.15 -38.57
N GLN A 445 -10.39 -20.18 -39.45
CA GLN A 445 -9.62 -21.39 -39.74
C GLN A 445 -8.42 -21.52 -38.79
N CYS A 446 -8.26 -22.67 -38.16
CA CYS A 446 -7.08 -22.95 -37.34
C CYS A 446 -5.86 -23.19 -38.24
N LEU A 447 -4.88 -22.27 -38.20
CA LEU A 447 -3.62 -22.35 -38.96
C LEU A 447 -2.64 -23.34 -38.31
N LEU A 448 -2.57 -23.32 -36.98
CA LEU A 448 -1.72 -24.18 -36.17
C LEU A 448 -2.43 -24.54 -34.88
N PRO A 449 -2.29 -25.79 -34.38
CA PRO A 449 -2.80 -26.14 -33.06
C PRO A 449 -2.12 -25.28 -31.98
N LEU A 450 -2.84 -25.05 -30.87
CA LEU A 450 -2.33 -24.34 -29.71
C LEU A 450 -0.97 -24.90 -29.27
N GLU A 451 0.05 -24.06 -29.25
CA GLU A 451 1.35 -24.38 -28.66
C GLU A 451 1.55 -23.64 -27.33
N THR A 452 2.19 -24.29 -26.37
CA THR A 452 2.42 -23.75 -25.03
C THR A 452 3.90 -23.66 -24.71
N ILE A 453 4.33 -22.47 -24.26
CA ILE A 453 5.71 -22.17 -23.89
C ILE A 453 5.82 -22.11 -22.36
N ASP A 454 6.59 -23.04 -21.79
CA ASP A 454 7.00 -22.99 -20.39
C ASP A 454 8.07 -21.93 -20.18
N ARG A 455 7.84 -21.04 -19.19
CA ARG A 455 8.80 -20.06 -18.67
C ARG A 455 9.53 -19.26 -19.76
N GLN A 456 8.77 -18.86 -20.79
CA GLN A 456 9.25 -18.01 -21.87
C GLN A 456 10.50 -18.57 -22.58
N SER A 457 10.58 -19.89 -22.76
CA SER A 457 11.70 -20.56 -23.43
C SER A 457 11.91 -20.04 -24.87
N PRO A 458 13.09 -19.42 -25.18
CA PRO A 458 13.40 -18.96 -26.54
C PRO A 458 13.47 -20.10 -27.56
N GLN A 459 13.93 -21.28 -27.14
CA GLN A 459 14.02 -22.46 -28.02
C GLN A 459 12.64 -22.97 -28.40
N ALA A 460 11.69 -22.98 -27.45
CA ALA A 460 10.30 -23.34 -27.75
C ALA A 460 9.69 -22.33 -28.72
N PHE A 461 9.94 -21.03 -28.50
CA PHE A 461 9.50 -19.98 -29.40
C PHE A 461 10.08 -20.10 -30.82
N GLN A 462 11.37 -20.45 -30.94
CA GLN A 462 12.00 -20.66 -32.23
C GLN A 462 11.40 -21.86 -32.98
N ARG A 463 11.14 -22.98 -32.28
CA ARG A 463 10.48 -24.15 -32.89
C ARG A 463 9.07 -23.83 -33.38
N TRP A 464 8.28 -23.13 -32.55
CA TRP A 464 6.97 -22.63 -32.97
C TRP A 464 7.09 -21.69 -34.18
N GLY A 465 8.08 -20.80 -34.19
CA GLY A 465 8.36 -19.91 -35.31
C GLY A 465 8.65 -20.63 -36.62
N GLN A 466 9.41 -21.73 -36.57
CA GLN A 466 9.66 -22.59 -37.74
C GLN A 466 8.40 -23.32 -38.20
N ALA A 467 7.54 -23.77 -37.28
CA ALA A 467 6.24 -24.36 -37.62
C ALA A 467 5.33 -23.32 -38.29
N LEU A 468 5.28 -22.11 -37.76
CA LEU A 468 4.54 -20.99 -38.33
C LEU A 468 5.08 -20.59 -39.71
N GLY A 469 6.40 -20.50 -39.87
CA GLY A 469 7.03 -20.21 -41.15
C GLY A 469 6.64 -21.23 -42.23
N ARG A 470 6.65 -22.53 -41.90
CA ARG A 470 6.19 -23.59 -42.82
C ARG A 470 4.70 -23.46 -43.17
N ALA A 471 3.84 -23.15 -42.21
CA ALA A 471 2.41 -22.97 -42.45
C ALA A 471 2.11 -21.73 -43.32
N LEU A 472 2.91 -20.67 -43.21
CA LEU A 472 2.76 -19.43 -43.98
C LEU A 472 3.52 -19.44 -45.32
N GLY A 473 4.40 -20.42 -45.56
CA GLY A 473 5.30 -20.41 -46.71
C GLY A 473 6.39 -19.34 -46.64
N LEU A 474 6.81 -18.94 -45.42
CA LEU A 474 7.78 -17.88 -45.17
C LEU A 474 9.02 -18.42 -44.44
N PRO A 475 10.25 -17.97 -44.79
CA PRO A 475 11.44 -18.29 -44.03
C PRO A 475 11.50 -17.48 -42.73
N LEU A 476 10.85 -17.97 -41.67
CA LEU A 476 10.87 -17.33 -40.35
C LEU A 476 11.94 -17.96 -39.45
N ASP A 477 12.94 -17.17 -39.06
CA ASP A 477 13.88 -17.52 -37.98
C ASP A 477 13.69 -16.58 -36.79
N LEU A 478 13.03 -17.09 -35.74
CA LEU A 478 12.70 -16.30 -34.55
C LEU A 478 13.81 -16.41 -33.50
N GLN A 479 14.83 -15.56 -33.61
CA GLN A 479 15.89 -15.45 -32.61
C GLN A 479 15.50 -14.46 -31.50
N HIS A 480 14.73 -14.94 -30.51
CA HIS A 480 14.38 -14.12 -29.37
C HIS A 480 15.52 -14.10 -28.33
N GLN A 481 16.24 -12.97 -28.25
CA GLN A 481 17.12 -12.69 -27.13
C GLN A 481 16.36 -11.89 -26.08
N ALA A 482 16.10 -12.50 -24.92
CA ALA A 482 15.61 -11.76 -23.77
C ALA A 482 16.64 -10.67 -23.44
N HIS A 483 16.19 -9.40 -23.37
CA HIS A 483 17.06 -8.29 -22.98
C HIS A 483 17.79 -8.67 -21.69
N ALA A 484 19.12 -8.78 -21.76
CA ALA A 484 19.92 -9.06 -20.59
C ALA A 484 19.75 -7.88 -19.63
N LEU A 485 19.16 -8.13 -18.46
CA LEU A 485 19.22 -7.17 -17.37
C LEU A 485 20.70 -6.86 -17.11
N PRO A 486 21.06 -5.59 -16.83
CA PRO A 486 22.43 -5.23 -16.52
C PRO A 486 22.92 -6.12 -15.38
N CYS A 487 23.90 -6.97 -15.68
CA CYS A 487 24.49 -7.87 -14.72
C CYS A 487 25.61 -7.12 -14.01
N HIS A 488 25.58 -7.09 -12.68
CA HIS A 488 26.73 -6.65 -11.91
C HIS A 488 27.80 -7.74 -11.96
N GLN A 489 29.02 -7.34 -12.32
CA GLN A 489 30.19 -8.20 -12.17
C GLN A 489 30.51 -8.32 -10.68
N TRP A 490 30.50 -9.55 -10.18
CA TRP A 490 30.97 -9.86 -8.84
C TRP A 490 32.37 -10.43 -8.96
N GLN A 491 33.32 -9.83 -8.26
CA GLN A 491 34.65 -10.38 -8.10
C GLN A 491 34.60 -11.40 -6.95
N LEU A 492 35.07 -12.62 -7.20
CA LEU A 492 35.31 -13.58 -6.15
C LEU A 492 36.46 -13.04 -5.28
N VAL A 493 36.14 -12.56 -4.09
CA VAL A 493 37.13 -12.02 -3.14
C VAL A 493 37.87 -13.15 -2.42
N GLU A 494 37.16 -14.23 -2.09
CA GLU A 494 37.72 -15.34 -1.34
C GLU A 494 36.93 -16.63 -1.62
N SER A 495 37.64 -17.75 -1.76
CA SER A 495 37.03 -19.08 -1.72
C SER A 495 37.72 -19.92 -0.66
N VAL A 496 36.98 -20.33 0.36
CA VAL A 496 37.47 -21.23 1.40
C VAL A 496 37.00 -22.65 1.07
N ALA A 497 37.96 -23.52 0.75
CA ALA A 497 37.69 -24.94 0.59
C ALA A 497 37.62 -25.59 1.98
N TYR A 498 36.42 -26.01 2.41
CA TYR A 498 36.27 -26.81 3.61
C TYR A 498 36.21 -28.30 3.23
N GLY A 499 37.18 -29.07 3.76
CA GLY A 499 37.14 -30.53 3.79
C GLY A 499 38.22 -31.25 2.98
N ASP A 500 39.49 -31.11 3.37
CA ASP A 500 40.54 -32.08 2.95
C ASP A 500 40.68 -33.28 3.91
N GLN A 501 39.88 -33.35 4.99
CA GLN A 501 39.82 -34.55 5.86
C GLN A 501 38.43 -35.14 6.09
N VAL A 502 37.36 -34.60 5.49
CA VAL A 502 36.04 -35.24 5.58
C VAL A 502 35.32 -35.05 4.25
N ARG A 503 35.05 -36.17 3.55
CA ARG A 503 34.13 -36.22 2.41
C ARG A 503 32.75 -35.70 2.83
N ARG A 504 32.49 -34.39 2.74
CA ARG A 504 31.13 -33.79 2.60
C ARG A 504 31.17 -32.27 2.37
N ARG A 505 30.62 -31.88 1.21
CA ARG A 505 30.04 -30.58 0.76
C ARG A 505 30.60 -29.28 1.37
N GLY A 506 31.38 -28.55 0.58
CA GLY A 506 31.74 -27.14 0.83
C GLY A 506 30.59 -26.15 0.55
N SER A 507 30.59 -25.05 1.29
CA SER A 507 29.69 -23.89 1.17
C SER A 507 30.52 -22.63 0.84
N CYS A 508 29.98 -21.75 0.00
CA CYS A 508 30.60 -20.47 -0.37
C CYS A 508 29.77 -19.30 0.17
N ALA A 509 30.43 -18.23 0.64
CA ALA A 509 29.82 -16.96 1.04
C ALA A 509 30.32 -15.82 0.14
N SER A 510 29.49 -14.81 -0.13
CA SER A 510 29.84 -13.64 -0.96
C SER A 510 29.43 -12.33 -0.28
N ARG A 511 30.15 -11.23 -0.58
CA ARG A 511 29.97 -9.89 0.00
C ARG A 511 30.06 -8.82 -1.11
N PRO A 512 29.26 -7.74 -1.08
CA PRO A 512 29.30 -6.68 -2.12
C PRO A 512 30.55 -5.80 -2.01
N PRO A 513 31.04 -5.22 -3.13
CA PRO A 513 32.16 -4.29 -3.12
C PRO A 513 31.70 -2.94 -2.53
N THR A 514 32.37 -2.49 -1.47
CA THR A 514 32.21 -1.13 -0.92
C THR A 514 33.10 -0.17 -1.69
N ALA A 515 32.51 0.89 -2.26
CA ALA A 515 33.25 2.09 -2.62
C ALA A 515 33.89 2.68 -1.35
N ALA A 516 35.14 3.13 -1.47
CA ALA A 516 35.89 3.75 -0.40
C ALA A 516 35.17 5.00 0.15
N ASP A 517 35.36 5.23 1.45
CA ASP A 517 34.91 6.36 2.27
C ASP A 517 33.42 6.47 2.61
N SER A 518 33.02 5.86 3.73
CA SER A 518 32.49 6.57 4.92
C SER A 518 31.98 5.56 5.96
N ARG A 519 32.22 5.87 7.24
CA ARG A 519 31.87 5.05 8.41
C ARG A 519 30.36 4.83 8.50
N CYS A 520 29.93 3.59 8.71
CA CYS A 520 28.63 3.28 9.30
C CYS A 520 28.72 2.00 10.15
N PRO A 521 28.00 1.93 11.30
CA PRO A 521 28.31 1.01 12.40
C PRO A 521 27.76 -0.40 12.20
N SER A 522 28.30 -1.31 13.00
CA SER A 522 28.00 -2.74 13.10
C SER A 522 26.54 -3.15 12.84
N SER A 523 26.30 -3.91 11.77
CA SER A 523 25.14 -4.81 11.67
C SER A 523 25.54 -6.10 10.94
N ARG A 524 25.00 -7.23 11.43
CA ARG A 524 25.43 -8.61 11.16
C ARG A 524 25.41 -8.97 9.66
N PRO A 525 26.36 -9.77 9.13
CA PRO A 525 26.35 -10.18 7.74
C PRO A 525 25.26 -11.24 7.48
N ALA A 526 24.45 -11.02 6.44
CA ALA A 526 23.53 -12.03 5.93
C ALA A 526 24.30 -13.03 5.04
N THR A 527 24.46 -14.26 5.52
CA THR A 527 25.12 -15.37 4.81
C THR A 527 24.14 -16.04 3.83
N TRP A 528 24.55 -16.21 2.58
CA TRP A 528 23.79 -16.97 1.56
C TRP A 528 24.58 -18.21 1.13
N TRP A 529 23.91 -19.38 1.08
CA TRP A 529 24.52 -20.69 0.84
C TRP A 529 24.13 -21.22 -0.55
N ALA A 530 25.10 -21.65 -1.35
CA ALA A 530 24.89 -22.43 -2.58
C ALA A 530 25.75 -23.71 -2.54
N SER A 531 25.26 -24.81 -3.13
CA SER A 531 25.93 -26.12 -3.13
C SER A 531 26.12 -26.67 -4.55
N CYS A 532 27.34 -27.15 -4.86
CA CYS A 532 27.71 -27.77 -6.14
C CYS A 532 27.75 -29.31 -6.06
N PRO A 533 27.40 -30.06 -7.14
CA PRO A 533 27.51 -31.52 -7.16
C PRO A 533 28.93 -32.01 -7.54
N PRO A 534 29.36 -33.21 -7.08
CA PRO A 534 30.70 -33.76 -7.36
C PRO A 534 30.83 -34.37 -8.76
N ALA A 535 32.01 -34.22 -9.36
CA ALA A 535 32.43 -34.91 -10.59
C ALA A 535 32.64 -36.42 -10.35
N ARG A 536 32.24 -37.27 -11.30
CA ARG A 536 32.60 -38.70 -11.32
C ARG A 536 33.94 -38.87 -12.05
N PRO A 537 34.82 -39.80 -11.61
CA PRO A 537 36.11 -40.02 -12.26
C PRO A 537 35.98 -41.03 -13.42
N SER A 538 36.63 -40.74 -14.54
CA SER A 538 37.09 -41.73 -15.54
C SER A 538 38.62 -41.66 -15.60
N PRO A 539 39.33 -42.78 -15.85
CA PRO A 539 40.78 -42.84 -15.68
C PRO A 539 41.55 -42.33 -16.91
N ALA A 540 42.65 -41.63 -16.63
CA ALA A 540 43.85 -41.36 -17.46
C ALA A 540 43.63 -40.94 -18.95
N SER A 541 44.06 -39.76 -19.40
CA SER A 541 45.49 -39.39 -19.46
C SER A 541 45.69 -37.98 -20.08
N ILE A 542 46.77 -37.32 -19.61
CA ILE A 542 47.59 -36.25 -20.23
C ILE A 542 47.12 -34.77 -20.07
N PRO A 543 48.06 -33.84 -19.74
CA PRO A 543 47.77 -32.61 -19.00
C PRO A 543 47.67 -31.36 -19.89
N TRP A 544 46.89 -30.36 -19.48
CA TRP A 544 46.92 -29.00 -20.05
C TRP A 544 47.06 -27.92 -18.95
N PRO A 545 47.64 -26.76 -19.31
CA PRO A 545 48.52 -25.99 -18.45
C PRO A 545 47.80 -24.96 -17.59
N ALA A 546 48.58 -24.39 -16.68
CA ALA A 546 48.22 -23.31 -15.79
C ALA A 546 47.52 -22.11 -16.45
N ALA A 547 46.65 -21.49 -15.64
CA ALA A 547 46.12 -20.13 -15.74
C ALA A 547 45.08 -19.83 -16.84
N ALA A 548 43.81 -19.74 -16.42
CA ALA A 548 42.84 -18.79 -16.97
C ALA A 548 41.84 -18.35 -15.88
N PRO A 549 41.88 -17.09 -15.41
CA PRO A 549 40.96 -16.57 -14.42
C PRO A 549 39.84 -15.78 -15.12
N THR A 550 38.64 -16.35 -15.26
CA THR A 550 37.35 -15.64 -15.37
C THR A 550 36.25 -16.63 -15.75
N GLY A 551 35.56 -17.19 -14.76
CA GLY A 551 34.30 -17.89 -14.96
C GLY A 551 33.12 -16.95 -14.71
N CYS A 552 32.25 -16.77 -15.69
CA CYS A 552 30.99 -16.03 -15.52
C CYS A 552 29.98 -16.92 -14.79
N TRP A 553 29.76 -16.67 -13.50
CA TRP A 553 28.78 -17.41 -12.70
C TRP A 553 27.39 -16.78 -12.82
N ARG A 554 26.41 -17.52 -13.36
CA ARG A 554 24.99 -17.17 -13.27
C ARG A 554 24.40 -17.79 -12.00
N SER A 555 24.02 -16.96 -11.03
CA SER A 555 23.10 -17.36 -9.96
C SER A 555 21.70 -16.82 -10.26
N ALA A 556 20.77 -17.70 -10.60
CA ALA A 556 19.34 -17.36 -10.54
C ALA A 556 18.87 -17.47 -9.09
N CYS A 557 18.51 -16.35 -8.47
CA CYS A 557 17.95 -16.35 -7.12
C CYS A 557 16.47 -16.79 -7.18
N ALA A 558 16.24 -18.10 -7.17
CA ALA A 558 14.91 -18.65 -6.91
C ALA A 558 14.72 -18.75 -5.38
N SER A 559 13.91 -17.86 -4.79
CA SER A 559 13.50 -18.04 -3.40
C SER A 559 12.38 -19.09 -3.36
N THR A 560 12.74 -20.36 -3.14
CA THR A 560 11.80 -21.41 -2.75
C THR A 560 12.30 -22.09 -1.48
N ARG A 561 11.56 -21.88 -0.38
CA ARG A 561 11.47 -22.92 0.65
C ARG A 561 10.70 -24.07 -0.01
N GLY A 562 11.37 -25.18 -0.28
CA GLY A 562 10.76 -26.44 -0.67
C GLY A 562 11.19 -26.96 -2.05
N ALA A 563 11.94 -28.08 -2.02
CA ALA A 563 12.26 -29.02 -3.10
C ALA A 563 13.19 -28.56 -4.23
N CYS A 564 14.39 -29.16 -4.26
CA CYS A 564 15.34 -29.13 -5.36
C CYS A 564 14.80 -29.80 -6.64
N ALA A 565 14.87 -29.11 -7.77
CA ALA A 565 14.99 -29.73 -9.09
C ALA A 565 16.05 -28.98 -9.91
N ARG A 566 17.01 -29.73 -10.43
CA ARG A 566 18.21 -29.27 -11.17
C ARG A 566 17.84 -28.80 -12.58
N ALA A 567 18.42 -27.69 -13.04
CA ALA A 567 18.71 -27.44 -14.45
C ALA A 567 19.83 -26.39 -14.58
N PHE A 568 21.02 -26.83 -14.99
CA PHE A 568 22.10 -25.96 -15.50
C PHE A 568 22.22 -26.23 -17.00
N SER A 569 22.21 -25.18 -17.82
CA SER A 569 22.54 -25.22 -19.24
C SER A 569 23.85 -24.45 -19.44
N MET A 570 24.87 -25.11 -20.00
CA MET A 570 26.07 -24.47 -20.54
C MET A 570 25.89 -24.34 -22.06
N SER A 571 26.05 -23.14 -22.60
CA SER A 571 26.26 -22.94 -24.03
C SER A 571 27.72 -22.50 -24.23
N CYS A 572 28.48 -23.31 -24.97
CA CYS A 572 29.85 -23.02 -25.35
C CYS A 572 29.83 -22.47 -26.78
N THR A 573 30.16 -21.19 -26.96
CA THR A 573 30.30 -20.59 -28.30
C THR A 573 31.78 -20.64 -28.68
N GLN A 574 32.11 -21.47 -29.65
CA GLN A 574 33.47 -21.62 -30.20
C GLN A 574 33.70 -20.48 -31.21
N ALA A 575 34.57 -19.52 -30.88
CA ALA A 575 34.97 -18.46 -31.81
C ALA A 575 36.02 -19.01 -32.80
N ARG A 576 35.74 -18.89 -34.10
CA ARG A 576 36.69 -19.20 -35.18
C ARG A 576 37.79 -18.12 -35.24
N GLU A 577 39.03 -18.57 -35.29
CA GLU A 577 40.23 -17.76 -35.52
C GLU A 577 40.20 -17.09 -36.90
N SER A 578 40.50 -15.80 -36.95
CA SER A 578 40.93 -15.11 -38.18
C SER A 578 42.39 -14.70 -38.02
N LYS A 579 43.21 -15.13 -38.98
CA LYS A 579 44.65 -14.88 -39.09
C LYS A 579 44.92 -13.38 -39.24
N VAL A 580 45.83 -12.84 -38.44
CA VAL A 580 46.48 -11.55 -38.70
C VAL A 580 47.96 -11.79 -39.01
N SER A 581 48.35 -11.39 -40.21
CA SER A 581 49.73 -11.33 -40.70
C SER A 581 50.45 -10.08 -40.17
N SER A 582 51.74 -10.23 -39.98
CA SER A 582 52.75 -9.36 -39.38
C SER A 582 53.00 -7.99 -40.04
N SER A 583 53.17 -6.96 -39.18
CA SER A 583 54.23 -5.90 -39.13
C SER A 583 54.54 -4.99 -40.35
N PRO A 584 55.27 -3.85 -40.20
CA PRO A 584 55.42 -2.92 -39.06
C PRO A 584 55.41 -1.40 -39.43
N ILE A 585 55.30 -0.55 -38.38
CA ILE A 585 55.91 0.79 -38.18
C ILE A 585 55.74 1.88 -39.28
N ARG A 586 55.09 3.00 -38.89
CA ARG A 586 55.63 4.36 -39.06
C ARG A 586 54.98 5.36 -38.10
N SER A 587 55.84 5.97 -37.29
CA SER A 587 55.61 7.15 -36.46
C SER A 587 55.21 8.38 -37.27
N PHE A 588 54.33 9.24 -36.74
CA PHE A 588 54.54 10.70 -36.82
C PHE A 588 53.75 11.44 -35.73
N VAL A 589 54.47 12.27 -34.99
CA VAL A 589 54.00 13.26 -34.01
C VAL A 589 53.64 14.54 -34.76
N ARG A 590 52.52 15.21 -34.42
CA ARG A 590 52.50 16.68 -34.31
C ARG A 590 51.26 17.24 -33.60
N SER A 591 51.55 18.26 -32.82
CA SER A 591 50.73 19.04 -31.89
C SER A 591 49.84 20.10 -32.54
N ARG A 592 48.75 20.43 -31.83
CA ARG A 592 48.07 21.75 -31.64
C ARG A 592 48.13 22.81 -32.76
N ALA A 593 46.96 23.34 -33.11
CA ALA A 593 46.71 24.79 -33.10
C ALA A 593 45.19 25.11 -33.05
N ARG A 594 44.83 26.07 -32.19
CA ARG A 594 43.56 26.83 -32.15
C ARG A 594 43.66 28.04 -33.10
N SER A 595 42.54 28.43 -33.69
CA SER A 595 42.00 29.80 -33.90
C SER A 595 41.04 29.73 -35.10
N ARG A 596 39.84 30.31 -35.13
CA ARG A 596 39.30 31.48 -34.44
C ARG A 596 37.94 31.19 -33.82
#